data_AF-A0A7G9FG63-F1
#
_entry.id   AF-A0A7G9FG63-F1
#
_cell.length_a   1.000
_cell.length_b   1.000
_cell.length_c   1.000
_cell.angle_alpha   90.00
_cell.angle_beta   90.00
_cell.angle_gamma   90.00
#
_symmetry.space_group_name_H-M   'P 1'
#
loop_
_entity.id
_entity.type
_entity.pdbx_description
1 polymer ?
#
loop_
_entity_poly.entity_id
_entity_poly.type
_entity_poly.pdbx_seq_one_letter_code
_entity_poly.pdbx_strand_id
1 'polypeptide(L)'
;MHIKKITAVLAAAICAALLYAASSEPYNYYESAPGYAEPFNSNDDASTFHRNTPIEREYQGSDPVEGYWIATNQRTGEALCGWHIFVKDGILYGVILSAKDATNESIAFRAKGPYPDFPEKGKLDKKPIFGPTWIYGLKNAGTGRWKKGYIINPDDGNCFRCKITFCKADGKRYKRDYIKMRGSLRGVGIGITQLWPAATKAEASGIR
;
A
#
# COMPACT_ATOMS: atom_id res chain seq x y z
N MET A 1 4.31 35.72 -16.40
CA MET A 1 3.96 34.89 -15.22
C MET A 1 3.95 33.44 -15.68
N HIS A 2 5.10 32.77 -15.63
CA HIS A 2 5.32 31.46 -16.26
C HIS A 2 5.01 30.32 -15.27
N ILE A 3 3.93 29.60 -15.56
CA ILE A 3 3.57 28.33 -14.90
C ILE A 3 4.60 27.29 -15.34
N LYS A 4 5.48 26.89 -14.42
CA LYS A 4 6.44 25.80 -14.64
C LYS A 4 5.67 24.48 -14.76
N LYS A 5 5.76 23.84 -15.92
CA LYS A 5 5.27 22.49 -16.19
C LYS A 5 6.07 21.52 -15.33
N ILE A 6 5.40 20.84 -14.39
CA ILE A 6 5.99 19.76 -13.60
C ILE A 6 5.99 18.51 -14.48
N THR A 7 7.17 18.14 -14.95
CA THR A 7 7.45 16.92 -15.71
C THR A 7 7.28 15.71 -14.81
N ALA A 8 6.50 14.74 -15.28
CA ALA A 8 6.11 13.54 -14.58
C ALA A 8 7.29 12.59 -14.30
N VAL A 9 7.49 12.29 -13.02
CA VAL A 9 8.12 11.05 -12.54
C VAL A 9 7.26 10.60 -11.38
N LEU A 10 6.55 9.46 -11.54
CA LEU A 10 6.37 8.36 -10.58
C LEU A 10 5.08 7.59 -10.87
N ALA A 11 5.11 6.80 -11.95
CA ALA A 11 4.14 5.75 -12.20
C ALA A 11 4.80 4.39 -11.87
N ALA A 12 5.05 4.12 -10.59
CA ALA A 12 5.53 2.82 -10.15
C ALA A 12 5.30 2.72 -8.64
N ALA A 13 4.17 2.20 -8.19
CA ALA A 13 4.21 0.80 -7.77
C ALA A 13 2.84 0.13 -7.57
N ILE A 14 1.75 0.80 -7.94
CA ILE A 14 0.42 0.16 -8.00
C ILE A 14 -0.19 0.21 -9.41
N CYS A 15 0.32 1.07 -10.32
CA CYS A 15 -0.26 1.27 -11.66
C CYS A 15 0.58 0.84 -12.87
N ALA A 16 1.78 0.29 -12.71
CA ALA A 16 2.54 -0.25 -13.85
C ALA A 16 1.96 -1.57 -14.43
N ALA A 17 0.84 -2.07 -13.88
CA ALA A 17 0.19 -3.30 -14.35
C ALA A 17 -1.11 -3.08 -15.16
N LEU A 18 -1.62 -1.85 -15.27
CA LEU A 18 -2.93 -1.60 -15.94
C LEU A 18 -2.93 -0.49 -16.99
N LEU A 19 -1.81 0.21 -17.21
CA LEU A 19 -1.65 1.15 -18.34
C LEU A 19 -0.94 0.53 -19.57
N TYR A 20 -0.70 -0.78 -19.57
CA TYR A 20 -0.08 -1.51 -20.68
C TYR A 20 -1.07 -2.50 -21.32
N ALA A 21 -2.26 -2.01 -21.68
CA ALA A 21 -3.27 -2.80 -22.41
C ALA A 21 -3.67 -2.16 -23.74
N ALA A 22 -2.95 -1.13 -24.20
CA ALA A 22 -3.25 -0.41 -25.45
C ALA A 22 -2.00 -0.06 -26.28
N SER A 23 -0.87 -0.75 -26.09
CA SER A 23 0.25 -0.70 -27.06
C SER A 23 0.30 -2.03 -27.82
N SER A 24 0.43 -1.92 -29.14
CA SER A 24 0.40 -3.03 -30.09
C SER A 24 1.70 -3.84 -30.15
N GLU A 25 2.51 -3.82 -29.09
CA GLU A 25 3.71 -4.63 -28.98
C GLU A 25 3.73 -5.31 -27.61
N PRO A 26 3.74 -6.66 -27.56
CA PRO A 26 3.60 -7.40 -26.32
C PRO A 26 4.90 -7.26 -25.52
N TYR A 27 4.91 -6.33 -24.57
CA TYR A 27 5.93 -6.35 -23.53
C TYR A 27 5.62 -7.55 -22.62
N ASN A 28 6.40 -8.60 -22.83
CA ASN A 28 6.25 -9.87 -22.16
C ASN A 28 6.73 -9.75 -20.71
N TYR A 29 5.83 -9.40 -19.80
CA TYR A 29 6.08 -9.48 -18.35
C TYR A 29 6.25 -10.96 -17.88
N TYR A 30 6.06 -11.93 -18.78
CA TYR A 30 5.89 -13.35 -18.49
C TYR A 30 6.97 -14.28 -19.03
N GLU A 31 8.04 -13.81 -19.67
CA GLU A 31 9.10 -14.72 -20.09
C GLU A 31 10.18 -14.95 -19.03
N SER A 32 10.11 -16.17 -18.48
CA SER A 32 11.14 -16.90 -17.75
C SER A 32 11.49 -16.46 -16.32
N ALA A 33 10.87 -17.14 -15.37
CA ALA A 33 11.65 -17.71 -14.27
C ALA A 33 11.10 -19.10 -13.89
N PRO A 34 11.50 -20.17 -14.59
CA PRO A 34 11.55 -21.47 -13.93
C PRO A 34 12.61 -21.33 -12.80
N GLY A 35 12.17 -21.48 -11.56
CA GLY A 35 13.08 -21.43 -10.40
C GLY A 35 12.97 -20.13 -9.61
N TYR A 36 12.05 -20.10 -8.65
CA TYR A 36 12.28 -19.45 -7.36
C TYR A 36 11.76 -20.38 -6.25
N ALA A 37 12.40 -21.55 -6.20
CA ALA A 37 12.69 -22.22 -4.95
C ALA A 37 14.13 -21.81 -4.57
N GLU A 38 14.26 -21.10 -3.44
CA GLU A 38 15.50 -20.84 -2.67
C GLU A 38 16.58 -19.86 -3.23
N PRO A 39 17.56 -19.42 -2.42
CA PRO A 39 17.42 -18.53 -1.26
C PRO A 39 18.03 -17.14 -1.54
N PHE A 40 17.56 -16.13 -0.81
CA PHE A 40 18.01 -14.74 -0.92
C PHE A 40 19.47 -14.61 -0.48
N ASN A 41 20.40 -14.48 -1.43
CA ASN A 41 21.80 -14.21 -1.14
C ASN A 41 21.97 -12.72 -0.83
N SER A 42 22.26 -12.41 0.43
CA SER A 42 22.51 -11.06 0.90
C SER A 42 23.96 -10.69 0.58
N ASN A 43 24.16 -9.75 -0.32
CA ASN A 43 25.30 -8.82 -0.32
C ASN A 43 24.99 -7.77 -1.38
N ASP A 44 24.39 -6.68 -0.95
CA ASP A 44 24.41 -5.37 -1.61
C ASP A 44 24.01 -4.34 -0.55
N ASP A 45 24.93 -3.44 -0.31
CA ASP A 45 25.02 -2.64 0.89
C ASP A 45 24.53 -1.20 0.66
N ALA A 46 23.87 -0.68 1.70
CA ALA A 46 23.63 0.72 2.05
C ALA A 46 22.64 1.58 1.22
N SER A 47 21.44 1.80 1.78
CA SER A 47 21.20 3.03 2.55
C SER A 47 20.09 2.87 3.61
N THR A 48 20.52 3.04 4.87
CA THR A 48 19.82 3.46 6.10
C THR A 48 18.32 3.22 6.28
N PHE A 49 17.88 1.96 6.31
CA PHE A 49 16.81 1.57 7.23
C PHE A 49 17.44 0.68 8.29
N HIS A 50 17.32 0.99 9.58
CA HIS A 50 17.81 0.13 10.65
C HIS A 50 16.98 -1.16 10.65
N ARG A 51 17.44 -2.17 9.89
CA ARG A 51 16.68 -3.37 9.53
C ARG A 51 16.35 -4.30 10.70
N ASN A 52 16.94 -4.08 11.89
CA ASN A 52 16.90 -5.04 13.00
C ASN A 52 16.63 -4.42 14.38
N THR A 53 16.23 -3.15 14.49
CA THR A 53 15.83 -2.61 15.80
C THR A 53 14.40 -3.06 16.09
N PRO A 54 14.13 -3.79 17.19
CA PRO A 54 12.77 -3.98 17.66
C PRO A 54 12.13 -2.60 17.80
N ILE A 55 11.13 -2.31 16.98
CA ILE A 55 10.41 -1.05 17.07
C ILE A 55 9.62 -1.15 18.38
N GLU A 56 10.06 -0.43 19.42
CA GLU A 56 9.24 -0.19 20.61
C GLU A 56 8.00 0.57 20.14
N ARG A 57 6.94 -0.18 19.81
CA ARG A 57 5.73 0.38 19.23
C ARG A 57 4.89 1.02 20.32
N GLU A 58 4.66 2.33 20.23
CA GLU A 58 3.43 2.91 20.79
C GLU A 58 2.25 2.45 19.93
N TYR A 59 1.77 1.24 20.23
CA TYR A 59 0.59 0.65 19.64
C TYR A 59 -0.59 0.86 20.60
N GLN A 60 -1.59 1.64 20.18
CA GLN A 60 -2.80 1.92 20.95
C GLN A 60 -4.05 1.20 20.40
N GLY A 61 -3.89 0.29 19.43
CA GLY A 61 -4.98 -0.48 18.83
C GLY A 61 -5.35 -1.74 19.63
N SER A 62 -6.48 -2.35 19.32
CA SER A 62 -6.93 -3.62 19.93
C SER A 62 -6.61 -4.84 19.06
N ASP A 63 -6.50 -4.71 17.73
CA ASP A 63 -6.16 -5.78 16.79
C ASP A 63 -4.81 -5.57 16.08
N PRO A 64 -3.91 -6.58 16.00
CA PRO A 64 -2.51 -6.38 15.60
C PRO A 64 -2.27 -5.83 14.17
N VAL A 65 -3.31 -5.70 13.33
CA VAL A 65 -3.21 -4.95 12.06
C VAL A 65 -3.28 -3.43 12.24
N GLU A 66 -3.78 -2.93 13.37
CA GLU A 66 -3.84 -1.50 13.66
C GLU A 66 -2.42 -0.91 13.82
N GLY A 67 -2.28 0.39 13.60
CA GLY A 67 -1.00 1.10 13.67
C GLY A 67 -0.44 1.46 12.30
N TYR A 68 0.89 1.56 12.22
CA TYR A 68 1.58 2.19 11.07
C TYR A 68 2.34 1.18 10.23
N TRP A 69 2.23 1.33 8.91
CA TRP A 69 2.76 0.40 7.92
C TRP A 69 3.35 1.14 6.74
N ILE A 70 4.33 0.54 6.07
CA ILE A 70 4.91 1.12 4.84
C ILE A 70 4.64 0.18 3.67
N ALA A 71 3.95 0.68 2.65
CA ALA A 71 3.89 0.01 1.35
C ALA A 71 5.24 0.19 0.65
N THR A 72 5.83 -0.91 0.22
CA THR A 72 7.16 -0.93 -0.42
C THR A 72 7.11 -1.52 -1.82
N ASN A 73 8.05 -1.08 -2.65
CA ASN A 73 8.34 -1.75 -3.89
C ASN A 73 9.03 -3.07 -3.54
N GLN A 74 8.34 -4.20 -3.72
CA GLN A 74 8.89 -5.50 -3.30
C GLN A 74 10.10 -5.98 -4.11
N ARG A 75 10.40 -5.34 -5.25
CA ARG A 75 11.61 -5.61 -6.02
C ARG A 75 12.81 -4.83 -5.49
N THR A 76 12.63 -3.56 -5.15
CA THR A 76 13.74 -2.64 -4.78
C THR A 76 13.86 -2.41 -3.28
N GLY A 77 12.82 -2.72 -2.50
CA GLY A 77 12.71 -2.39 -1.07
C GLY A 77 12.35 -0.93 -0.80
N GLU A 78 12.20 -0.10 -1.83
CA GLU A 78 11.91 1.33 -1.72
C GLU A 78 10.57 1.59 -1.01
N ALA A 79 10.56 2.55 -0.09
CA ALA A 79 9.36 2.99 0.59
C ALA A 79 8.52 3.89 -0.33
N LEU A 80 7.26 3.53 -0.54
CA LEU A 80 6.39 4.22 -1.48
C LEU A 80 5.34 5.06 -0.78
N CYS A 81 4.75 4.51 0.28
CA CYS A 81 3.58 5.10 0.91
C CYS A 81 3.44 4.64 2.35
N GLY A 82 3.26 5.59 3.26
CA GLY A 82 3.11 5.35 4.68
C GLY A 82 1.65 5.41 5.08
N TRP A 83 1.21 4.40 5.81
CA TRP A 83 -0.19 4.14 6.14
C TRP A 83 -0.42 4.17 7.63
N HIS A 84 -1.59 4.67 8.02
CA HIS A 84 -2.18 4.40 9.33
C HIS A 84 -3.43 3.56 9.15
N ILE A 85 -3.47 2.39 9.79
CA ILE A 85 -4.58 1.45 9.77
C ILE A 85 -5.23 1.44 11.15
N PHE A 86 -6.56 1.53 11.21
CA PHE A 86 -7.31 1.63 12.46
C PHE A 86 -8.70 1.02 12.33
N VAL A 87 -9.26 0.58 13.46
CA VAL A 87 -10.65 0.13 13.55
C VAL A 87 -11.54 1.27 14.02
N LYS A 88 -12.68 1.45 13.35
CA LYS A 88 -13.76 2.33 13.79
C LYS A 88 -15.08 1.62 13.59
N ASP A 89 -15.92 1.57 14.63
CA ASP A 89 -17.24 0.93 14.60
C ASP A 89 -17.19 -0.54 14.09
N GLY A 90 -16.14 -1.27 14.47
CA GLY A 90 -15.93 -2.67 14.06
C GLY A 90 -15.50 -2.87 12.60
N ILE A 91 -15.20 -1.79 11.88
CA ILE A 91 -14.73 -1.80 10.49
C ILE A 91 -13.29 -1.30 10.45
N LEU A 92 -12.43 -1.98 9.69
CA LEU A 92 -11.05 -1.56 9.52
C LEU A 92 -10.90 -0.63 8.32
N TYR A 93 -10.20 0.47 8.56
CA TYR A 93 -9.90 1.53 7.62
C TYR A 93 -8.40 1.77 7.52
N GLY A 94 -7.99 2.48 6.48
CA GLY A 94 -6.62 2.96 6.33
C GLY A 94 -6.55 4.28 5.58
N VAL A 95 -5.69 5.15 6.09
CA VAL A 95 -5.40 6.48 5.54
C VAL A 95 -3.93 6.56 5.18
N ILE A 96 -3.63 7.36 4.16
CA ILE A 96 -2.24 7.66 3.78
C ILE A 96 -1.76 8.84 4.60
N LEU A 97 -0.57 8.70 5.18
CA LEU A 97 0.11 9.76 5.93
C LEU A 97 1.19 10.45 5.11
N SER A 98 1.82 9.71 4.19
CA SER A 98 2.86 10.21 3.32
C SER A 98 3.05 9.31 2.10
N ALA A 99 3.57 9.84 1.01
CA ALA A 99 3.85 9.10 -0.20
C ALA A 99 5.02 9.71 -0.96
N LYS A 100 5.77 8.86 -1.66
CA LYS A 100 6.90 9.26 -2.49
C LYS A 100 6.43 10.18 -3.62
N ASP A 101 7.20 11.24 -3.85
CA ASP A 101 6.99 12.29 -4.86
C ASP A 101 5.69 13.09 -4.70
N ALA A 102 4.99 12.94 -3.56
CA ALA A 102 3.76 13.64 -3.30
C ALA A 102 3.91 14.67 -2.18
N THR A 103 3.24 15.81 -2.35
CA THR A 103 3.30 16.94 -1.43
C THR A 103 1.96 17.13 -0.72
N ASN A 104 1.89 18.02 0.26
CA ASN A 104 0.64 18.30 0.98
C ASN A 104 -0.43 18.93 0.06
N GLU A 105 -0.02 19.48 -1.07
CA GLU A 105 -0.88 20.04 -2.12
C GLU A 105 -1.36 18.99 -3.13
N SER A 106 -0.82 17.77 -3.08
CA SER A 106 -1.25 16.69 -3.98
C SER A 106 -2.70 16.29 -3.72
N ILE A 107 -3.48 16.23 -4.79
CA ILE A 107 -4.89 15.82 -4.78
C ILE A 107 -5.08 14.52 -5.57
N ALA A 108 -6.09 13.75 -5.22
CA ALA A 108 -6.41 12.47 -5.84
C ALA A 108 -7.16 12.64 -7.19
N PHE A 109 -6.67 13.48 -8.10
CA PHE A 109 -7.40 13.95 -9.29
C PHE A 109 -7.90 12.84 -10.24
N ARG A 110 -7.37 11.62 -10.14
CA ARG A 110 -7.82 10.45 -10.91
C ARG A 110 -8.88 9.62 -10.19
N ALA A 111 -9.10 9.82 -8.90
CA ALA A 111 -10.07 9.10 -8.09
C ALA A 111 -11.51 9.62 -8.31
N LYS A 112 -12.06 9.38 -9.51
CA LYS A 112 -13.36 9.96 -9.92
C LYS A 112 -14.60 9.17 -9.48
N GLY A 113 -14.44 7.92 -9.06
CA GLY A 113 -15.56 7.05 -8.68
C GLY A 113 -16.59 6.84 -9.80
N PRO A 114 -17.78 6.28 -9.49
CA PRO A 114 -18.21 5.85 -8.16
C PRO A 114 -17.44 4.62 -7.65
N TYR A 115 -17.25 4.53 -6.33
CA TYR A 115 -16.63 3.38 -5.68
C TYR A 115 -17.67 2.63 -4.83
N PRO A 116 -17.66 1.28 -4.84
CA PRO A 116 -18.64 0.51 -4.07
C PRO A 116 -18.53 0.79 -2.58
N ASP A 117 -19.66 1.06 -1.91
CA ASP A 117 -19.74 1.19 -0.45
C ASP A 117 -18.77 2.23 0.17
N PHE A 118 -18.36 3.24 -0.60
CA PHE A 118 -17.41 4.23 -0.14
C PHE A 118 -17.99 5.09 1.01
N PRO A 119 -17.28 5.23 2.15
CA PRO A 119 -17.87 5.78 3.37
C PRO A 119 -17.96 7.31 3.39
N GLU A 120 -17.18 8.02 2.58
CA GLU A 120 -17.16 9.48 2.61
C GLU A 120 -18.02 10.08 1.49
N LYS A 121 -18.68 11.20 1.82
CA LYS A 121 -19.42 12.02 0.85
C LYS A 121 -18.47 12.97 0.11
N GLY A 122 -18.91 13.42 -1.07
CA GLY A 122 -18.22 14.43 -1.87
C GLY A 122 -17.38 13.86 -3.01
N LYS A 123 -16.72 14.76 -3.74
CA LYS A 123 -15.91 14.41 -4.92
C LYS A 123 -14.49 14.03 -4.50
N LEU A 124 -14.12 12.75 -4.61
CA LEU A 124 -12.77 12.26 -4.24
C LEU A 124 -11.67 12.89 -5.09
N ASP A 125 -11.94 13.20 -6.34
CA ASP A 125 -10.99 13.82 -7.28
C ASP A 125 -10.57 15.25 -6.89
N LYS A 126 -11.18 15.80 -5.83
CA LYS A 126 -10.82 17.10 -5.25
C LYS A 126 -10.23 16.99 -3.86
N LYS A 127 -10.14 15.78 -3.29
CA LYS A 127 -9.62 15.56 -1.95
C LYS A 127 -8.09 15.51 -1.98
N PRO A 128 -7.42 15.96 -0.90
CA PRO A 128 -6.00 15.70 -0.73
C PRO A 128 -5.74 14.19 -0.70
N ILE A 129 -4.55 13.77 -1.13
CA ILE A 129 -4.18 12.35 -1.03
C ILE A 129 -3.92 11.91 0.42
N PHE A 130 -3.56 12.84 1.31
CA PHE A 130 -3.25 12.55 2.72
C PHE A 130 -4.44 12.87 3.61
N GLY A 131 -4.81 11.92 4.48
CA GLY A 131 -5.92 12.08 5.44
C GLY A 131 -7.21 11.34 5.08
N PRO A 132 -7.75 11.42 3.84
CA PRO A 132 -8.92 10.65 3.47
C PRO A 132 -8.71 9.14 3.55
N THR A 133 -9.83 8.45 3.64
CA THR A 133 -9.88 6.99 3.72
C THR A 133 -9.67 6.38 2.35
N TRP A 134 -8.59 5.62 2.19
CA TRP A 134 -8.26 4.92 0.93
C TRP A 134 -8.41 3.40 1.05
N ILE A 135 -8.32 2.86 2.26
CA ILE A 135 -8.68 1.48 2.61
C ILE A 135 -9.95 1.52 3.45
N TYR A 136 -11.00 0.77 3.09
CA TYR A 136 -12.27 0.84 3.80
C TYR A 136 -13.10 -0.45 3.72
N GLY A 137 -14.07 -0.57 4.64
CA GLY A 137 -15.09 -1.60 4.59
C GLY A 137 -14.61 -3.01 4.97
N LEU A 138 -13.38 -3.15 5.48
CA LEU A 138 -12.89 -4.45 5.90
C LEU A 138 -13.61 -4.93 7.16
N LYS A 139 -14.08 -6.16 7.14
CA LYS A 139 -14.77 -6.85 8.24
C LYS A 139 -13.83 -7.81 8.93
N ASN A 140 -13.93 -7.87 10.26
CA ASN A 140 -13.16 -8.79 11.10
C ASN A 140 -13.43 -10.25 10.67
N ALA A 141 -12.37 -11.04 10.58
CA ALA A 141 -12.38 -12.46 10.23
C ALA A 141 -11.53 -13.32 11.18
N GLY A 142 -11.35 -12.84 12.41
CA GLY A 142 -10.44 -13.33 13.43
C GLY A 142 -9.31 -12.34 13.71
N THR A 143 -8.67 -12.46 14.87
CA THR A 143 -7.55 -11.61 15.28
C THR A 143 -6.49 -11.52 14.18
N GLY A 144 -6.12 -10.29 13.82
CA GLY A 144 -5.13 -10.03 12.78
C GLY A 144 -5.59 -10.35 11.37
N ARG A 145 -6.88 -10.62 11.13
CA ARG A 145 -7.42 -11.05 9.83
C ARG A 145 -8.66 -10.25 9.45
N TRP A 146 -8.57 -9.54 8.34
CA TRP A 146 -9.61 -8.63 7.88
C TRP A 146 -9.89 -8.82 6.39
N LYS A 147 -11.16 -8.81 5.97
CA LYS A 147 -11.55 -9.15 4.59
C LYS A 147 -12.76 -8.36 4.10
N LYS A 148 -13.08 -8.50 2.80
CA LYS A 148 -14.26 -7.91 2.12
C LYS A 148 -14.24 -6.37 2.06
N GLY A 149 -13.08 -5.75 2.24
CA GLY A 149 -12.95 -4.32 2.03
C GLY A 149 -12.46 -3.97 0.64
N TYR A 150 -12.14 -2.71 0.48
CA TYR A 150 -11.62 -2.11 -0.73
C TYR A 150 -10.39 -1.27 -0.45
N ILE A 151 -9.53 -1.14 -1.46
CA ILE A 151 -8.44 -0.17 -1.50
C ILE A 151 -8.54 0.62 -2.80
N ILE A 152 -8.45 1.94 -2.70
CA ILE A 152 -8.36 2.85 -3.84
C ILE A 152 -6.93 3.38 -3.89
N ASN A 153 -6.30 3.32 -5.06
CA ASN A 153 -5.05 4.04 -5.29
C ASN A 153 -5.40 5.48 -5.75
N PRO A 154 -5.05 6.52 -4.99
CA PRO A 154 -5.41 7.90 -5.33
C PRO A 154 -4.71 8.41 -6.61
N ASP A 155 -3.57 7.83 -6.97
CA ASP A 155 -2.77 8.26 -8.13
C ASP A 155 -3.43 7.93 -9.46
N ASP A 156 -4.09 6.77 -9.53
CA ASP A 156 -4.70 6.24 -10.76
C ASP A 156 -6.23 6.11 -10.68
N GLY A 157 -6.80 6.19 -9.48
CA GLY A 157 -8.23 6.00 -9.22
C GLY A 157 -8.70 4.55 -9.27
N ASN A 158 -7.81 3.58 -9.43
CA ASN A 158 -8.15 2.16 -9.45
C ASN A 158 -8.60 1.69 -8.07
N CYS A 159 -9.66 0.88 -8.05
CA CYS A 159 -10.23 0.32 -6.83
C CYS A 159 -10.19 -1.21 -6.87
N PHE A 160 -9.64 -1.83 -5.84
CA PHE A 160 -9.51 -3.28 -5.73
C PHE A 160 -10.23 -3.80 -4.49
N ARG A 161 -10.73 -5.04 -4.56
CA ARG A 161 -11.13 -5.75 -3.34
C ARG A 161 -9.88 -6.11 -2.55
N CYS A 162 -9.91 -5.93 -1.24
CA CYS A 162 -8.76 -6.23 -0.41
C CYS A 162 -9.07 -7.08 0.84
N LYS A 163 -7.99 -7.70 1.34
CA LYS A 163 -7.92 -8.34 2.65
C LYS A 163 -6.55 -8.11 3.25
N ILE A 164 -6.49 -8.09 4.57
CA ILE A 164 -5.28 -7.84 5.36
C ILE A 164 -5.07 -8.99 6.33
N THR A 165 -3.83 -9.47 6.45
CA THR A 165 -3.45 -10.47 7.45
C THR A 165 -2.16 -10.08 8.12
N PHE A 166 -2.19 -9.94 9.45
CA PHE A 166 -1.01 -9.73 10.28
C PHE A 166 -0.09 -10.95 10.24
N CYS A 167 1.20 -10.68 10.14
CA CYS A 167 2.27 -11.67 10.14
C CYS A 167 3.28 -11.25 11.22
N LYS A 168 3.27 -11.97 12.34
CA LYS A 168 4.17 -11.71 13.46
C LYS A 168 5.61 -12.02 13.07
N ALA A 169 6.54 -11.21 13.58
CA ALA A 169 7.96 -11.49 13.55
C ALA A 169 8.25 -12.84 14.22
N ASP A 170 9.00 -13.69 13.53
CA ASP A 170 9.43 -15.01 14.03
C ASP A 170 10.95 -15.17 13.94
N GLY A 171 11.66 -14.13 13.47
CA GLY A 171 13.11 -14.14 13.26
C GLY A 171 13.58 -15.04 12.11
N LYS A 172 12.67 -15.79 11.47
CA LYS A 172 12.97 -16.76 10.40
C LYS A 172 12.40 -16.26 9.08
N ARG A 173 11.07 -16.26 8.97
CA ARG A 173 10.33 -15.81 7.80
C ARG A 173 10.09 -14.30 7.83
N TYR A 174 9.86 -13.76 9.01
CA TYR A 174 9.56 -12.36 9.24
C TYR A 174 10.54 -11.79 10.26
N LYS A 175 11.48 -10.97 9.77
CA LYS A 175 12.48 -10.28 10.61
C LYS A 175 11.88 -9.17 11.48
N ARG A 176 10.71 -8.69 11.09
CA ARG A 176 9.85 -7.76 11.84
C ARG A 176 8.40 -8.10 11.58
N ASP A 177 7.46 -7.44 12.26
CA ASP A 177 6.05 -7.61 11.98
C ASP A 177 5.70 -7.06 10.58
N TYR A 178 4.76 -7.73 9.90
CA TYR A 178 4.24 -7.31 8.60
C TYR A 178 2.72 -7.42 8.56
N ILE A 179 2.11 -6.72 7.62
CA ILE A 179 0.81 -7.11 7.08
C ILE A 179 0.96 -7.64 5.66
N LYS A 180 0.20 -8.68 5.33
CA LYS A 180 -0.09 -9.10 3.96
C LYS A 180 -1.29 -8.31 3.47
N MET A 181 -1.05 -7.30 2.65
CA MET A 181 -2.10 -6.59 1.92
C MET A 181 -2.34 -7.32 0.59
N ARG A 182 -3.50 -7.92 0.39
CA ARG A 182 -3.88 -8.49 -0.90
C ARG A 182 -4.94 -7.63 -1.58
N GLY A 183 -4.63 -7.11 -2.76
CA GLY A 183 -5.60 -6.53 -3.69
C GLY A 183 -5.99 -7.54 -4.78
N SER A 184 -7.25 -7.53 -5.22
CA SER A 184 -7.74 -8.42 -6.28
C SER A 184 -8.80 -7.75 -7.15
N LEU A 185 -8.81 -8.11 -8.43
CA LEU A 185 -9.86 -7.73 -9.36
C LEU A 185 -11.15 -8.50 -9.03
N ARG A 186 -12.29 -7.82 -9.18
CA ARG A 186 -13.61 -8.36 -8.86
C ARG A 186 -13.94 -9.55 -9.79
N GLY A 187 -14.40 -10.66 -9.21
CA GLY A 187 -14.99 -11.80 -9.95
C GLY A 187 -14.01 -12.87 -10.45
N VAL A 188 -12.71 -12.56 -10.57
CA VAL A 188 -11.71 -13.49 -11.14
C VAL A 188 -10.72 -14.05 -10.13
N GLY A 189 -10.63 -13.51 -8.91
CA GLY A 189 -9.73 -14.01 -7.85
C GLY A 189 -8.24 -13.75 -8.08
N ILE A 190 -7.86 -13.29 -9.27
CA ILE A 190 -6.52 -12.82 -9.64
C ILE A 190 -6.22 -11.54 -8.83
N GLY A 191 -5.08 -11.55 -8.16
CA GLY A 191 -4.72 -10.47 -7.25
C GLY A 191 -3.29 -10.58 -6.76
N ILE A 192 -2.74 -9.44 -6.36
CA ILE A 192 -1.37 -9.29 -5.91
C ILE A 192 -1.37 -9.20 -4.38
N THR A 193 -0.39 -9.84 -3.75
CA THR A 193 -0.13 -9.71 -2.32
C THR A 193 1.15 -8.91 -2.12
N GLN A 194 1.09 -7.90 -1.28
CA GLN A 194 2.23 -7.14 -0.80
C GLN A 194 2.48 -7.39 0.68
N LEU A 195 3.76 -7.44 1.07
CA LEU A 195 4.18 -7.46 2.46
C LEU A 195 4.56 -6.04 2.87
N TRP A 196 3.76 -5.44 3.74
CA TRP A 196 4.03 -4.11 4.27
C TRP A 196 4.63 -4.25 5.67
N PRO A 197 5.89 -3.85 5.86
CA PRO A 197 6.48 -3.88 7.18
C PRO A 197 5.80 -2.92 8.16
N ALA A 198 5.81 -3.30 9.44
CA ALA A 198 5.50 -2.41 10.53
C ALA A 198 6.46 -1.22 10.57
N ALA A 199 5.92 -0.08 10.97
CA ALA A 199 6.62 1.18 11.12
C ALA A 199 6.16 1.92 12.38
N THR A 200 6.92 2.93 12.76
CA THR A 200 6.50 3.99 13.68
C THR A 200 5.65 5.04 12.95
N LYS A 201 4.96 5.89 13.71
CA LYS A 201 4.27 7.06 13.15
C LYS A 201 5.23 7.97 12.38
N ALA A 202 6.43 8.20 12.92
CA ALA A 202 7.43 9.07 12.33
C ALA A 202 7.89 8.54 10.97
N GLU A 203 8.23 7.25 10.87
CA GLU A 203 8.62 6.62 9.62
C GLU A 203 7.47 6.65 8.59
N ALA A 204 6.24 6.30 9.00
CA ALA A 204 5.09 6.31 8.10
C ALA A 204 4.63 7.71 7.68
N SER A 205 5.01 8.77 8.41
CA SER A 205 4.69 10.17 8.04
C SER A 205 5.81 10.84 7.26
N GLY A 206 6.99 10.22 7.19
CA GLY A 206 8.22 10.83 6.68
C GLY A 206 8.60 10.49 5.23
N ILE A 207 7.80 9.70 4.51
CA ILE A 207 8.12 9.31 3.13
C ILE A 207 7.87 10.49 2.18
N ARG A 208 8.84 10.85 1.34
CA ARG A 208 8.74 11.93 0.35
C ARG A 208 9.46 11.51 -0.92
#